data_AF-A0A654DXG8-F1
#
_entry.id   AF-A0A654DXG8-F1
#
_cell.length_a   1.000
_cell.length_b   1.000
_cell.length_c   1.000
_cell.angle_alpha   90.00
_cell.angle_beta   90.00
_cell.angle_gamma   90.00
#
_symmetry.space_group_name_H-M   'P 1'
#
loop_
_entity.id
_entity.type
_entity.pdbx_description
1 polymer ?
#
loop_
_entity_poly.entity_id
_entity_poly.type
_entity_poly.pdbx_seq_one_letter_code
_entity_poly.pdbx_strand_id
1 'polypeptide(L)'
;MRTFLNCCFLILLMNLPGCQSPEKHSLTNGFAAQLKLDSTELLVTEVRGNLEVPWEITVGPDGWIWFTEQNGMVNRLNPETGETRVILMIPDVLYKKSLGLLSMAIHPSFSDNPYVYLHYAFSVDSTIKSRIVRYSYVNEKLTSPFVLLDSIPGMTYHNGSRMVISSDEKLFFSMGDAGEKKLSQDINHLNGKVLRINLDGSIPSNNPFTNNPLWTYGHRNPQGLIFGQKGQLYSSEHGVNNDDEINLLKKAENYGWPLVEGKCDLPAEIESCHVCNVNEPIFSWSPTVAVAGIDYYNHTAIPEWRNSLLVANLKGRALRVLNLSEDGSEVLDEHIFFQKVFGRIRDLCVSQNGDIFLSTSNLDWHPQLQPWMYDSLPEGSDRIFRIQVLTEVMKRKLSDQLPVLTLKEDSMALTIEDEVWDFQANSNEISEGQSVYRKHCIQCHQANGQGVNGLYPPLKDTDWVTGDKSRLIQVLLKGLSGKIEVNGQAYQQEMPAFANLSDDEIANVLSYVRSAFENDAGAVIPGEVHEERKVLR
;
A
#
# COMPACT_ATOMS: atom_id res chain seq x y z
N MET A 1 -80.47 -14.62 27.24
CA MET A 1 -79.82 -15.93 27.46
C MET A 1 -79.35 -16.46 26.11
N ARG A 2 -78.10 -16.93 26.01
CA ARG A 2 -77.30 -17.35 24.81
C ARG A 2 -76.49 -16.18 24.21
N THR A 3 -75.18 -16.01 24.45
CA THR A 3 -73.92 -16.76 24.11
C THR A 3 -73.64 -17.00 22.63
N PHE A 4 -72.31 -16.97 22.31
CA PHE A 4 -71.58 -17.14 21.03
C PHE A 4 -71.24 -15.82 20.30
N LEU A 5 -70.01 -15.52 19.84
CA LEU A 5 -68.69 -16.14 19.91
C LEU A 5 -67.73 -15.09 19.28
N ASN A 6 -66.69 -14.62 19.97
CA ASN A 6 -65.68 -13.73 19.36
C ASN A 6 -64.35 -14.47 19.24
N CYS A 7 -63.93 -14.73 18.01
CA CYS A 7 -62.62 -15.29 17.67
C CYS A 7 -61.52 -14.26 17.98
N CYS A 8 -60.62 -14.58 18.91
CA CYS A 8 -59.34 -13.90 19.03
C CYS A 8 -58.35 -14.51 18.02
N PHE A 9 -57.97 -13.74 17.01
CA PHE A 9 -56.81 -14.04 16.17
C PHE A 9 -55.54 -13.68 16.95
N LEU A 10 -54.77 -14.69 17.35
CA LEU A 10 -53.44 -14.52 17.94
C LEU A 10 -52.44 -14.32 16.78
N ILE A 11 -52.00 -13.09 16.55
CA ILE A 11 -50.89 -12.80 15.61
C ILE A 11 -49.58 -13.06 16.36
N LEU A 12 -48.94 -14.18 16.06
CA LEU A 12 -47.61 -14.53 16.53
C LEU A 12 -46.59 -13.73 15.68
N LEU A 13 -46.09 -12.62 16.22
CA LEU A 13 -44.97 -11.86 15.64
C LEU A 13 -43.67 -12.66 15.81
N MET A 14 -43.26 -13.38 14.77
CA MET A 14 -41.92 -13.94 14.65
C MET A 14 -40.91 -12.80 14.46
N ASN A 15 -40.10 -12.54 15.47
CA ASN A 15 -38.90 -11.69 15.33
C ASN A 15 -37.87 -12.46 14.51
N LEU A 16 -37.70 -12.08 13.24
CA LEU A 16 -36.53 -12.44 12.46
C LEU A 16 -35.36 -11.54 12.91
N PRO A 17 -34.15 -12.07 13.12
CA PRO A 17 -32.98 -11.25 13.40
C PRO A 17 -32.70 -10.37 12.18
N GLY A 18 -32.85 -9.06 12.35
CA GLY A 18 -32.47 -8.07 11.35
C GLY A 18 -30.96 -8.17 11.10
N CYS A 19 -30.60 -8.21 9.82
CA CYS A 19 -29.22 -8.10 9.36
C CYS A 19 -28.67 -6.75 9.86
N GLN A 20 -27.84 -6.76 10.90
CA GLN A 20 -27.07 -5.58 11.31
C GLN A 20 -26.03 -5.33 10.22
N SER A 21 -26.10 -4.16 9.60
CA SER A 21 -25.00 -3.64 8.78
C SER A 21 -23.75 -3.51 9.65
N PRO A 22 -22.54 -3.78 9.12
CA PRO A 22 -21.30 -3.62 9.87
C PRO A 22 -21.21 -2.16 10.37
N GLU A 23 -21.00 -2.00 11.68
CA GLU A 23 -20.85 -0.68 12.30
C GLU A 23 -19.63 0.03 11.70
N LYS A 24 -19.86 1.11 10.93
CA LYS A 24 -18.79 2.04 10.56
C LYS A 24 -18.36 2.78 11.81
N HIS A 25 -17.20 2.43 12.37
CA HIS A 25 -16.60 3.22 13.43
C HIS A 25 -16.09 4.54 12.85
N SER A 26 -16.79 5.64 13.15
CA SER A 26 -16.28 6.98 12.86
C SER A 26 -15.10 7.23 13.79
N LEU A 27 -13.87 7.11 13.26
CA LEU A 27 -12.66 7.51 13.97
C LEU A 27 -12.67 9.06 14.00
N THR A 28 -13.20 9.68 15.04
CA THR A 28 -13.09 11.14 15.25
C THR A 28 -11.76 11.48 15.93
N ASN A 29 -11.32 12.76 15.85
CA ASN A 29 -10.12 13.22 16.57
C ASN A 29 -10.18 12.78 18.04
N GLY A 30 -9.17 12.04 18.50
CA GLY A 30 -9.10 11.55 19.88
C GLY A 30 -9.59 10.11 20.07
N PHE A 31 -9.45 9.25 19.05
CA PHE A 31 -9.67 7.80 19.22
C PHE A 31 -8.83 7.25 20.38
N ALA A 32 -9.48 6.51 21.27
CA ALA A 32 -8.85 5.75 22.35
C ALA A 32 -9.57 4.42 22.53
N ALA A 33 -8.80 3.34 22.67
CA ALA A 33 -9.30 1.99 22.90
C ALA A 33 -8.38 1.21 23.85
N GLN A 34 -8.95 0.28 24.61
CA GLN A 34 -8.18 -0.68 25.40
C GLN A 34 -8.10 -1.99 24.63
N LEU A 35 -6.91 -2.61 24.59
CA LEU A 35 -6.72 -3.97 24.10
C LEU A 35 -6.22 -4.81 25.26
N LYS A 36 -6.94 -5.88 25.59
CA LYS A 36 -6.53 -6.81 26.65
C LYS A 36 -5.90 -8.04 26.02
N LEU A 37 -4.65 -8.30 26.38
CA LEU A 37 -3.94 -9.55 26.13
C LEU A 37 -4.06 -10.46 27.37
N ASP A 38 -3.32 -11.56 27.38
CA ASP A 38 -3.36 -12.55 28.47
C ASP A 38 -2.95 -11.96 29.83
N SER A 39 -1.86 -11.19 29.87
CA SER A 39 -1.28 -10.61 31.09
C SER A 39 -1.15 -9.09 31.04
N THR A 40 -1.15 -8.51 29.84
CA THR A 40 -0.95 -7.09 29.61
C THR A 40 -2.23 -6.42 29.13
N GLU A 41 -2.55 -5.25 29.69
CA GLU A 41 -3.56 -4.34 29.13
C GLU A 41 -2.85 -3.22 28.38
N LEU A 42 -3.32 -2.94 27.17
CA LEU A 42 -2.76 -1.94 26.27
C LEU A 42 -3.76 -0.82 26.03
N LEU A 43 -3.24 0.37 25.80
CA LEU A 43 -3.96 1.55 25.36
C LEU A 43 -3.56 1.85 23.92
N VAL A 44 -4.57 1.92 23.04
CA VAL A 44 -4.43 2.32 21.65
C VAL A 44 -5.03 3.70 21.48
N THR A 45 -4.22 4.67 21.04
CA THR A 45 -4.67 6.08 20.89
C THR A 45 -4.24 6.65 19.55
N GLU A 46 -5.07 7.50 18.96
CA GLU A 46 -4.63 8.36 17.86
C GLU A 46 -3.65 9.41 18.39
N VAL A 47 -2.48 9.50 17.77
CA VAL A 47 -1.47 10.54 18.06
C VAL A 47 -1.65 11.70 17.10
N ARG A 48 -1.92 11.39 15.82
CA ARG A 48 -2.06 12.39 14.76
C ARG A 48 -2.93 11.89 13.61
N GLY A 49 -3.94 12.66 13.22
CA GLY A 49 -4.63 12.52 11.94
C GLY A 49 -4.27 13.63 10.94
N ASN A 50 -5.01 13.73 9.84
CA ASN A 50 -4.75 14.70 8.76
C ASN A 50 -3.39 14.54 8.11
N LEU A 51 -3.03 13.29 7.85
CA LEU A 51 -1.84 12.91 7.11
C LEU A 51 -2.20 12.38 5.72
N GLU A 52 -1.23 12.42 4.82
CA GLU A 52 -1.34 11.96 3.44
C GLU A 52 -0.35 10.82 3.21
N VAL A 53 -0.83 9.58 3.42
CA VAL A 53 -0.07 8.35 3.21
C VAL A 53 1.31 8.40 3.90
N PRO A 54 1.38 8.37 5.25
CA PRO A 54 2.64 8.18 5.94
C PRO A 54 3.26 6.84 5.52
N TRP A 55 4.34 6.87 4.74
CA TRP A 55 4.87 5.68 4.06
C TRP A 55 5.91 4.94 4.90
N GLU A 56 6.85 5.70 5.48
CA GLU A 56 7.82 5.26 6.48
C GLU A 56 7.52 5.98 7.80
N ILE A 57 7.52 5.26 8.91
CA ILE A 57 7.60 5.84 10.26
C ILE A 57 8.74 5.18 11.03
N THR A 58 9.53 5.97 11.74
CA THR A 58 10.58 5.47 12.64
C THR A 58 10.70 6.35 13.86
N VAL A 59 11.14 5.79 14.97
CA VAL A 59 11.53 6.57 16.14
C VAL A 59 12.86 7.25 15.83
N GLY A 60 12.87 8.58 15.93
CA GLY A 60 14.05 9.41 15.79
C GLY A 60 14.95 9.38 17.03
N PRO A 61 16.17 9.91 16.89
CA PRO A 61 17.16 9.96 17.97
C PRO A 61 16.75 10.90 19.13
N ASP A 62 15.75 11.74 18.89
CA ASP A 62 15.11 12.66 19.83
C ASP A 62 13.87 12.05 20.52
N GLY A 63 13.53 10.79 20.22
CA GLY A 63 12.33 10.13 20.70
C GLY A 63 11.04 10.59 20.02
N TRP A 64 11.13 11.46 19.00
CA TRP A 64 9.97 11.84 18.18
C TRP A 64 9.76 10.80 17.09
N ILE A 65 8.56 10.73 16.53
CA ILE A 65 8.29 9.90 15.35
C ILE A 65 8.66 10.70 14.11
N TRP A 66 9.58 10.20 13.31
CA TRP A 66 9.94 10.78 12.04
C TRP A 66 9.23 9.98 10.96
N PHE A 67 8.61 10.66 9.99
CA PHE A 67 7.88 9.98 8.94
C PHE A 67 7.96 10.68 7.59
N THR A 68 7.82 9.90 6.53
CA THR A 68 7.66 10.38 5.17
C THR A 68 6.19 10.38 4.79
N GLU A 69 5.76 11.34 4.00
CA GLU A 69 4.46 11.33 3.32
C GLU A 69 4.70 11.18 1.82
N GLN A 70 3.84 10.40 1.16
CA GLN A 70 4.03 10.03 -0.25
C GLN A 70 4.12 11.25 -1.18
N ASN A 71 3.51 12.37 -0.79
CA ASN A 71 3.54 13.66 -1.49
C ASN A 71 4.89 14.41 -1.44
N GLY A 72 5.92 13.88 -0.76
CA GLY A 72 7.27 14.45 -0.75
C GLY A 72 7.67 15.18 0.53
N MET A 73 6.86 15.12 1.58
CA MET A 73 7.19 15.73 2.88
C MET A 73 7.91 14.74 3.81
N VAL A 74 8.90 15.25 4.56
CA VAL A 74 9.44 14.58 5.74
C VAL A 74 9.03 15.37 6.97
N ASN A 75 8.48 14.68 7.95
CA ASN A 75 7.89 15.25 9.14
C ASN A 75 8.50 14.66 10.42
N ARG A 76 8.44 15.43 11.51
CA ARG A 76 8.67 15.00 12.89
C ARG A 76 7.40 15.20 13.70
N LEU A 77 6.98 14.20 14.46
CA LEU A 77 5.81 14.18 15.33
C LEU A 77 6.23 13.91 16.77
N ASN A 78 5.87 14.82 17.68
CA ASN A 78 6.01 14.58 19.10
C ASN A 78 4.92 13.59 19.56
N PRO A 79 5.27 12.38 20.03
CA PRO A 79 4.27 11.35 20.36
C PRO A 79 3.45 11.67 21.62
N GLU A 80 3.87 12.66 22.43
CA GLU A 80 3.17 13.06 23.65
C GLU A 80 2.21 14.23 23.42
N THR A 81 2.53 15.15 22.51
CA THR A 81 1.73 16.38 22.29
C THR A 81 0.96 16.38 20.98
N GLY A 82 1.31 15.50 20.02
CA GLY A 82 0.77 15.53 18.66
C GLY A 82 1.34 16.67 17.80
N GLU A 83 2.31 17.45 18.30
CA GLU A 83 2.97 18.51 17.55
C GLU A 83 3.71 17.92 16.34
N THR A 84 3.40 18.41 15.14
CA THR A 84 4.03 17.97 13.89
C THR A 84 4.81 19.11 13.25
N ARG A 85 6.04 18.82 12.80
CA ARG A 85 6.92 19.77 12.10
C ARG A 85 7.40 19.19 10.78
N VAL A 86 7.15 19.88 9.68
CA VAL A 86 7.75 19.57 8.38
C VAL A 86 9.24 19.95 8.42
N ILE A 87 10.12 18.99 8.16
CA ILE A 87 11.58 19.20 8.15
C ILE A 87 12.20 19.17 6.75
N LEU A 88 11.46 18.68 5.75
CA LEU A 88 11.83 18.71 4.33
C LEU A 88 10.58 18.66 3.46
N MET A 89 10.64 19.30 2.29
CA MET A 89 9.72 19.09 1.18
C MET A 89 10.55 18.91 -0.08
N ILE A 90 10.34 17.81 -0.80
CA ILE A 90 11.05 17.49 -2.05
C ILE A 90 10.10 17.78 -3.22
N PRO A 91 10.31 18.86 -4.00
CA PRO A 91 9.33 19.30 -4.99
C PRO A 91 9.31 18.44 -6.27
N ASP A 92 10.34 17.66 -6.56
CA ASP A 92 10.46 16.83 -7.77
C ASP A 92 9.95 15.39 -7.58
N VAL A 93 9.28 15.11 -6.47
CA VAL A 93 8.67 13.80 -6.22
C VAL A 93 7.53 13.55 -7.19
N LEU A 94 7.54 12.39 -7.85
CA LEU A 94 6.42 11.91 -8.64
C LEU A 94 5.42 11.23 -7.71
N TYR A 95 4.45 11.99 -7.22
CA TYR A 95 3.35 11.49 -6.42
C TYR A 95 2.21 10.97 -7.31
N LYS A 96 2.18 9.66 -7.54
CA LYS A 96 1.15 9.00 -8.36
C LYS A 96 1.07 7.50 -8.07
N LYS A 97 -0.12 6.98 -7.81
CA LYS A 97 -0.33 5.54 -7.52
C LYS A 97 0.53 5.07 -6.34
N SER A 98 1.45 4.13 -6.57
CA SER A 98 2.41 3.65 -5.56
C SER A 98 3.70 4.47 -5.48
N LEU A 99 3.83 5.51 -6.30
CA LEU A 99 5.03 6.37 -6.39
C LEU A 99 4.94 7.55 -5.43
N GLY A 100 6.08 8.00 -4.95
CA GLY A 100 6.19 9.17 -4.10
C GLY A 100 7.53 9.22 -3.38
N LEU A 101 7.56 9.93 -2.27
CA LEU A 101 8.58 9.76 -1.23
C LEU A 101 8.22 8.54 -0.38
N LEU A 102 9.11 7.56 -0.37
CA LEU A 102 8.84 6.24 0.19
C LEU A 102 9.66 6.08 1.48
N SER A 103 10.76 5.35 1.43
CA SER A 103 11.49 4.95 2.63
C SER A 103 12.40 6.04 3.17
N MET A 104 12.61 5.97 4.48
CA MET A 104 13.59 6.78 5.20
C MET A 104 14.38 5.90 6.17
N ALA A 105 15.70 6.10 6.21
CA ALA A 105 16.56 5.52 7.24
C ALA A 105 17.36 6.62 7.94
N ILE A 106 17.55 6.49 9.24
CA ILE A 106 18.31 7.43 10.06
C ILE A 106 19.64 6.79 10.43
N HIS A 107 20.74 7.55 10.32
CA HIS A 107 22.06 7.05 10.69
C HIS A 107 22.07 6.55 12.16
N PRO A 108 22.55 5.33 12.46
CA PRO A 108 22.53 4.77 13.82
C PRO A 108 23.27 5.64 14.84
N SER A 109 24.47 6.12 14.47
CA SER A 109 25.27 7.07 15.26
C SER A 109 24.89 8.54 14.98
N PHE A 110 23.60 8.89 15.11
CA PHE A 110 23.07 10.17 14.61
C PHE A 110 23.68 11.42 15.25
N SER A 111 24.12 11.34 16.52
CA SER A 111 24.76 12.47 17.21
C SER A 111 26.03 12.94 16.53
N ASP A 112 26.81 12.00 15.99
CA ASP A 112 28.07 12.26 15.32
C ASP A 112 27.88 12.43 13.81
N ASN A 113 26.90 11.71 13.26
CA ASN A 113 26.57 11.69 11.84
C ASN A 113 25.07 11.99 11.67
N PRO A 114 24.65 13.26 11.71
CA PRO A 114 23.23 13.64 11.63
C PRO A 114 22.71 13.51 10.20
N TYR A 115 22.74 12.29 9.66
CA TYR A 115 22.38 11.96 8.30
C TYR A 115 21.08 11.17 8.24
N VAL A 116 20.25 11.54 7.27
CA VAL A 116 19.00 10.85 6.92
C VAL A 116 19.05 10.46 5.46
N TYR A 117 18.64 9.24 5.16
CA TYR A 117 18.64 8.67 3.82
C TYR A 117 17.19 8.56 3.37
N LEU A 118 16.88 9.05 2.17
CA LEU A 118 15.54 9.03 1.61
C LEU A 118 15.55 8.32 0.26
N HIS A 119 14.52 7.53 -0.01
CA HIS A 119 14.24 6.99 -1.33
C HIS A 119 12.93 7.58 -1.87
N TYR A 120 12.98 8.08 -3.10
CA TYR A 120 11.80 8.64 -3.75
C TYR A 120 11.82 8.46 -5.26
N ALA A 121 10.63 8.43 -5.84
CA ALA A 121 10.42 8.38 -7.27
C ALA A 121 10.31 9.79 -7.88
N PHE A 122 10.76 9.92 -9.12
CA PHE A 122 10.68 11.12 -9.95
C PHE A 122 10.45 10.72 -11.42
N SER A 123 10.26 11.70 -12.30
CA SER A 123 10.23 11.43 -13.75
C SER A 123 11.13 12.36 -14.55
N VAL A 124 11.68 11.83 -15.64
CA VAL A 124 12.41 12.58 -16.67
C VAL A 124 11.88 12.11 -18.01
N ASP A 125 11.40 13.03 -18.85
CA ASP A 125 10.83 12.74 -20.17
C ASP A 125 9.78 11.61 -20.12
N SER A 126 8.86 11.69 -19.15
CA SER A 126 7.83 10.68 -18.87
C SER A 126 8.34 9.29 -18.44
N THR A 127 9.65 9.09 -18.30
CA THR A 127 10.24 7.87 -17.76
C THR A 127 10.29 7.95 -16.24
N ILE A 128 9.71 6.97 -15.57
CA ILE A 128 9.69 6.87 -14.11
C ILE A 128 11.04 6.32 -13.63
N LYS A 129 11.62 6.99 -12.65
CA LYS A 129 12.88 6.61 -12.01
C LYS A 129 12.78 6.80 -10.51
N SER A 130 13.72 6.24 -9.76
CA SER A 130 13.90 6.53 -8.35
C SER A 130 15.36 6.73 -7.98
N ARG A 131 15.61 7.29 -6.80
CA ARG A 131 16.94 7.56 -6.29
C ARG A 131 17.00 7.46 -4.77
N ILE A 132 18.20 7.20 -4.26
CA ILE A 132 18.54 7.27 -2.84
C ILE A 132 19.40 8.51 -2.60
N VAL A 133 18.99 9.36 -1.67
CA VAL A 133 19.65 10.63 -1.37
C VAL A 133 19.87 10.74 0.14
N ARG A 134 21.12 11.05 0.53
CA ARG A 134 21.47 11.40 1.90
C ARG A 134 21.29 12.91 2.12
N TYR A 135 20.70 13.29 3.24
CA TYR A 135 20.58 14.67 3.71
C TYR A 135 21.28 14.85 5.05
N SER A 136 21.77 16.06 5.30
CA SER A 136 22.27 16.50 6.61
C SER A 136 21.17 17.17 7.40
N TYR A 137 20.97 16.74 8.65
CA TYR A 137 20.04 17.36 9.59
C TYR A 137 20.73 18.47 10.37
N VAL A 138 20.37 19.72 10.08
CA VAL A 138 20.97 20.94 10.66
C VAL A 138 19.86 21.94 10.97
N ASN A 139 19.87 22.52 12.17
CA ASN A 139 18.89 23.53 12.61
C ASN A 139 17.43 23.08 12.40
N GLU A 140 17.12 21.85 12.80
CA GLU A 140 15.79 21.24 12.66
C GLU A 140 15.28 21.06 11.21
N LYS A 141 16.18 21.06 10.21
CA LYS A 141 15.85 20.86 8.79
C LYS A 141 16.79 19.85 8.14
N LEU A 142 16.28 19.12 7.15
CA LEU A 142 17.12 18.33 6.25
C LEU A 142 17.62 19.23 5.12
N THR A 143 18.92 19.21 4.88
CA THR A 143 19.60 20.07 3.91
C THR A 143 20.71 19.30 3.22
N SER A 144 21.41 19.94 2.27
CA SER A 144 22.64 19.41 1.66
C SER A 144 22.46 18.00 1.04
N PRO A 145 21.55 17.85 0.06
CA PRO A 145 21.32 16.55 -0.58
C PRO A 145 22.59 16.02 -1.25
N PHE A 146 22.87 14.74 -1.02
CA PHE A 146 23.96 13.99 -1.65
C PHE A 146 23.39 12.69 -2.22
N VAL A 147 23.36 12.58 -3.55
CA VAL A 147 22.79 11.42 -4.24
C VAL A 147 23.74 10.24 -4.11
N LEU A 148 23.24 9.14 -3.53
CA LEU A 148 24.00 7.89 -3.37
C LEU A 148 23.83 6.97 -4.57
N LEU A 149 22.59 6.87 -5.05
CA LEU A 149 22.22 6.04 -6.20
C LEU A 149 21.12 6.75 -6.95
N ASP A 150 21.27 6.90 -8.26
CA ASP A 150 20.34 7.64 -9.10
C ASP A 150 19.84 6.80 -10.27
N SER A 151 18.78 7.26 -10.91
CA SER A 151 18.21 6.65 -12.12
C SER A 151 17.91 5.15 -12.00
N ILE A 152 17.49 4.70 -10.81
CA ILE A 152 17.00 3.34 -10.61
C ILE A 152 15.68 3.20 -11.39
N PRO A 153 15.52 2.21 -12.29
CA PRO A 153 14.28 2.05 -13.04
C PRO A 153 13.09 1.84 -12.10
N GLY A 154 12.00 2.57 -12.37
CA GLY A 154 10.74 2.44 -11.62
C GLY A 154 9.55 2.36 -12.56
N MET A 155 8.40 1.94 -12.02
CA MET A 155 7.13 1.86 -12.73
C MET A 155 5.98 2.31 -11.85
N THR A 156 4.75 2.38 -12.34
CA THR A 156 3.60 2.80 -11.51
C THR A 156 3.25 1.84 -10.36
N TYR A 157 3.89 0.67 -10.32
CA TYR A 157 3.77 -0.38 -9.32
C TYR A 157 5.11 -1.11 -9.15
N HIS A 158 5.24 -1.89 -8.07
CA HIS A 158 6.40 -2.73 -7.73
C HIS A 158 7.75 -1.98 -7.64
N ASN A 159 7.81 -0.92 -6.83
CA ASN A 159 9.03 -0.13 -6.64
C ASN A 159 9.82 -0.49 -5.37
N GLY A 160 9.42 -1.49 -4.58
CA GLY A 160 9.98 -1.70 -3.24
C GLY A 160 9.36 -0.74 -2.21
N SER A 161 10.07 -0.11 -1.29
CA SER A 161 11.47 0.32 -1.35
C SER A 161 12.13 0.45 0.04
N ARG A 162 11.79 -0.43 0.98
CA ARG A 162 12.19 -0.26 2.38
C ARG A 162 13.70 -0.19 2.51
N MET A 163 14.19 0.68 3.39
CA MET A 163 15.60 0.83 3.73
C MET A 163 15.83 0.53 5.21
N VAL A 164 16.92 -0.15 5.51
CA VAL A 164 17.38 -0.36 6.90
C VAL A 164 18.90 -0.25 6.95
N ILE A 165 19.42 0.36 8.02
CA ILE A 165 20.87 0.45 8.25
C ILE A 165 21.27 -0.61 9.26
N SER A 166 22.21 -1.44 8.85
CA SER A 166 22.85 -2.46 9.68
C SER A 166 23.78 -1.83 10.72
N SER A 167 24.07 -2.58 11.78
CA SER A 167 25.01 -2.16 12.84
C SER A 167 26.45 -2.00 12.34
N ASP A 168 26.83 -2.62 11.21
CA ASP A 168 28.11 -2.39 10.53
C ASP A 168 28.06 -1.23 9.52
N GLU A 169 27.07 -0.34 9.63
CA GLU A 169 26.90 0.89 8.84
C GLU A 169 26.85 0.61 7.34
N LYS A 170 25.94 -0.28 6.95
CA LYS A 170 25.58 -0.56 5.55
C LYS A 170 24.10 -0.32 5.37
N LEU A 171 23.76 0.37 4.29
CA LEU A 171 22.39 0.62 3.89
C LEU A 171 21.91 -0.57 3.06
N PHE A 172 20.92 -1.29 3.59
CA PHE A 172 20.16 -2.28 2.86
C PHE A 172 18.89 -1.64 2.32
N PHE A 173 18.50 -1.99 1.10
CA PHE A 173 17.26 -1.49 0.53
C PHE A 173 16.62 -2.48 -0.44
N SER A 174 15.30 -2.57 -0.44
CA SER A 174 14.55 -3.41 -1.37
C SER A 174 14.20 -2.66 -2.64
N MET A 175 14.13 -3.38 -3.76
CA MET A 175 13.60 -2.88 -5.02
C MET A 175 12.69 -3.95 -5.63
N GLY A 176 11.46 -3.59 -5.99
CA GLY A 176 10.57 -4.48 -6.72
C GLY A 176 10.99 -4.65 -8.19
N ASP A 177 10.34 -5.58 -8.87
CA ASP A 177 10.61 -5.95 -10.27
C ASP A 177 10.15 -4.91 -11.30
N ALA A 178 9.44 -3.87 -10.87
CA ALA A 178 8.83 -2.84 -11.71
C ALA A 178 7.95 -3.43 -12.84
N GLY A 179 7.32 -4.59 -12.61
CA GLY A 179 6.50 -5.30 -13.60
C GLY A 179 7.29 -6.12 -14.64
N GLU A 180 8.62 -6.01 -14.65
CA GLU A 180 9.49 -6.74 -15.57
C GLU A 180 10.08 -7.96 -14.86
N LYS A 181 9.23 -8.96 -14.61
CA LYS A 181 9.50 -10.15 -13.78
C LYS A 181 10.88 -10.81 -14.00
N LYS A 182 11.33 -10.89 -15.26
CA LYS A 182 12.62 -11.48 -15.64
C LYS A 182 13.82 -10.79 -14.99
N LEU A 183 13.70 -9.49 -14.67
CA LEU A 183 14.77 -8.72 -14.05
C LEU A 183 15.10 -9.24 -12.65
N SER A 184 14.15 -9.86 -11.95
CA SER A 184 14.36 -10.41 -10.62
C SER A 184 15.43 -11.50 -10.58
N GLN A 185 15.55 -12.30 -11.64
CA GLN A 185 16.58 -13.34 -11.81
C GLN A 185 17.88 -12.81 -12.44
N ASP A 186 17.86 -11.65 -13.09
CA ASP A 186 19.06 -11.05 -13.68
C ASP A 186 19.86 -10.26 -12.64
N ILE A 187 21.06 -10.76 -12.31
CA ILE A 187 21.96 -10.16 -11.33
C ILE A 187 22.59 -8.82 -11.78
N ASN A 188 22.47 -8.47 -13.07
CA ASN A 188 23.00 -7.20 -13.61
C ASN A 188 22.00 -6.05 -13.54
N HIS A 189 20.80 -6.29 -12.99
CA HIS A 189 19.76 -5.29 -12.80
C HIS A 189 19.44 -5.07 -11.32
N LEU A 190 19.02 -3.86 -10.98
CA LEU A 190 18.69 -3.46 -9.60
C LEU A 190 17.26 -3.85 -9.17
N ASN A 191 16.37 -4.09 -10.13
CA ASN A 191 14.98 -4.44 -9.88
C ASN A 191 14.83 -5.91 -9.44
N GLY A 192 13.89 -6.15 -8.52
CA GLY A 192 13.61 -7.47 -7.96
C GLY A 192 14.74 -7.99 -7.07
N LYS A 193 15.29 -7.12 -6.22
CA LYS A 193 16.48 -7.35 -5.39
C LYS A 193 16.29 -6.83 -3.98
N VAL A 194 17.08 -7.35 -3.05
CA VAL A 194 17.56 -6.57 -1.91
C VAL A 194 19.03 -6.25 -2.14
N LEU A 195 19.37 -4.98 -1.95
CA LEU A 195 20.65 -4.38 -2.30
C LEU A 195 21.34 -3.89 -1.03
N ARG A 196 22.67 -3.80 -1.04
CA ARG A 196 23.52 -3.39 0.08
C ARG A 196 24.64 -2.47 -0.42
N ILE A 197 24.67 -1.24 0.11
CA ILE A 197 25.70 -0.23 -0.18
C ILE A 197 26.31 0.34 1.11
N ASN A 198 27.47 0.98 1.00
CA ASN A 198 28.01 1.82 2.06
C ASN A 198 27.20 3.12 2.19
N LEU A 199 27.28 3.77 3.35
CA LEU A 199 26.58 5.04 3.63
C LEU A 199 27.06 6.24 2.79
N ASP A 200 28.17 6.08 2.08
CA ASP A 200 28.68 7.05 1.09
C ASP A 200 28.28 6.71 -0.36
N GLY A 201 27.51 5.63 -0.57
CA GLY A 201 27.03 5.17 -1.89
C GLY A 201 27.98 4.19 -2.59
N SER A 202 29.19 3.97 -2.07
CA SER A 202 30.11 2.98 -2.63
C SER A 202 29.64 1.55 -2.36
N ILE A 203 30.08 0.60 -3.20
CA ILE A 203 29.72 -0.82 -3.06
C ILE A 203 30.69 -1.48 -2.06
N PRO A 204 30.21 -2.17 -1.01
CA PRO A 204 31.06 -2.91 -0.10
C PRO A 204 31.85 -4.00 -0.82
N SER A 205 33.16 -4.07 -0.57
CA SER A 205 34.05 -5.06 -1.20
C SER A 205 33.71 -6.51 -0.83
N ASN A 206 32.97 -6.70 0.26
CA ASN A 206 32.51 -8.01 0.74
C ASN A 206 31.06 -8.33 0.33
N ASN A 207 30.47 -7.61 -0.62
CA ASN A 207 29.22 -8.03 -1.25
C ASN A 207 29.39 -9.37 -1.98
N PRO A 208 28.31 -10.15 -2.17
CA PRO A 208 28.39 -11.47 -2.79
C PRO A 208 28.82 -11.44 -4.26
N PHE A 209 28.54 -10.35 -4.96
CA PHE A 209 28.89 -10.16 -6.37
C PHE A 209 29.86 -8.99 -6.51
N THR A 210 30.96 -9.19 -7.25
CA THR A 210 32.02 -8.20 -7.39
C THR A 210 31.52 -6.91 -8.02
N ASN A 211 31.81 -5.76 -7.39
CA ASN A 211 31.39 -4.43 -7.84
C ASN A 211 29.87 -4.33 -8.11
N ASN A 212 29.07 -5.05 -7.34
CA ASN A 212 27.62 -5.10 -7.52
C ASN A 212 26.92 -4.90 -6.15
N PRO A 213 25.91 -4.02 -6.05
CA PRO A 213 25.17 -3.78 -4.81
C PRO A 213 24.28 -4.96 -4.39
N LEU A 214 24.12 -6.01 -5.21
CA LEU A 214 23.23 -7.13 -4.93
C LEU A 214 23.57 -7.86 -3.63
N TRP A 215 22.56 -8.03 -2.77
CA TRP A 215 22.62 -8.88 -1.58
C TRP A 215 21.84 -10.18 -1.77
N THR A 216 20.58 -10.06 -2.22
CA THR A 216 19.68 -11.18 -2.59
C THR A 216 18.90 -10.83 -3.85
N TYR A 217 18.34 -11.84 -4.51
CA TYR A 217 17.61 -11.70 -5.76
C TYR A 217 16.44 -12.67 -5.86
N GLY A 218 15.64 -12.57 -6.93
CA GLY A 218 14.41 -13.35 -7.07
C GLY A 218 13.27 -12.78 -6.24
N HIS A 219 13.15 -11.45 -6.18
CA HIS A 219 12.06 -10.76 -5.50
C HIS A 219 11.08 -10.11 -6.49
N ARG A 220 9.79 -10.12 -6.16
CA ARG A 220 8.69 -9.41 -6.81
C ARG A 220 8.57 -7.98 -6.31
N ASN A 221 8.21 -7.77 -5.03
CA ASN A 221 7.97 -6.43 -4.49
C ASN A 221 8.08 -6.36 -2.94
N PRO A 222 9.29 -6.41 -2.36
CA PRO A 222 9.48 -6.35 -0.92
C PRO A 222 9.16 -4.95 -0.36
N GLN A 223 8.28 -4.86 0.63
CA GLN A 223 7.78 -3.59 1.22
C GLN A 223 8.28 -3.31 2.64
N GLY A 224 8.79 -4.34 3.32
CA GLY A 224 9.38 -4.24 4.66
C GLY A 224 10.75 -4.90 4.71
N LEU A 225 11.62 -4.36 5.56
CA LEU A 225 12.96 -4.84 5.88
C LEU A 225 13.26 -4.48 7.32
N ILE A 226 13.70 -5.44 8.12
CA ILE A 226 14.13 -5.18 9.50
C ILE A 226 15.22 -6.16 9.92
N PHE A 227 16.14 -5.70 10.78
CA PHE A 227 17.05 -6.59 11.48
C PHE A 227 16.42 -7.11 12.77
N GLY A 228 16.42 -8.43 12.96
CA GLY A 228 16.15 -9.06 14.25
C GLY A 228 17.32 -8.92 15.22
N GLN A 229 17.12 -9.36 16.46
CA GLN A 229 18.09 -9.19 17.54
C GLN A 229 19.48 -9.77 17.23
N LYS A 230 19.54 -10.88 16.50
CA LYS A 230 20.78 -11.60 16.17
C LYS A 230 21.41 -11.14 14.85
N GLY A 231 20.94 -10.03 14.27
CA GLY A 231 21.42 -9.52 12.97
C GLY A 231 20.83 -10.25 11.76
N GLN A 232 19.78 -11.03 11.97
CA GLN A 232 18.97 -11.62 10.89
C GLN A 232 18.26 -10.51 10.13
N LEU A 233 18.32 -10.51 8.81
CA LEU A 233 17.57 -9.57 8.00
C LEU A 233 16.27 -10.25 7.55
N TYR A 234 15.12 -9.72 7.95
CA TYR A 234 13.81 -10.18 7.49
C TYR A 234 13.28 -9.24 6.41
N SER A 235 12.47 -9.77 5.49
CA SER A 235 11.67 -8.96 4.58
C SER A 235 10.23 -9.45 4.52
N SER A 236 9.32 -8.51 4.30
CA SER A 236 7.94 -8.79 3.91
C SER A 236 7.74 -8.43 2.44
N GLU A 237 7.01 -9.28 1.72
CA GLU A 237 6.93 -9.18 0.27
C GLU A 237 5.54 -9.51 -0.28
N HIS A 238 5.07 -8.70 -1.23
CA HIS A 238 3.80 -8.95 -1.93
C HIS A 238 3.97 -10.03 -2.99
N GLY A 239 3.19 -11.10 -2.88
CA GLY A 239 2.94 -12.07 -3.93
C GLY A 239 1.95 -11.56 -4.99
N VAL A 240 1.51 -12.43 -5.90
CA VAL A 240 0.63 -12.04 -7.02
C VAL A 240 -0.80 -11.84 -6.54
N ASN A 241 -1.56 -12.94 -6.46
CA ASN A 241 -2.90 -12.99 -5.85
C ASN A 241 -2.88 -13.83 -4.55
N ASN A 242 -1.77 -14.52 -4.33
CA ASN A 242 -1.43 -15.49 -3.32
C ASN A 242 0.05 -15.30 -2.95
N ASP A 243 0.49 -16.00 -1.93
CA ASP A 243 1.88 -16.11 -1.52
C ASP A 243 2.55 -14.76 -1.26
N ASP A 244 1.90 -13.94 -0.44
CA ASP A 244 2.67 -12.93 0.30
C ASP A 244 3.64 -13.63 1.24
N GLU A 245 4.82 -13.07 1.44
CA GLU A 245 5.93 -13.79 2.09
C GLU A 245 6.54 -13.01 3.25
N ILE A 246 6.99 -13.76 4.27
CA ILE A 246 8.09 -13.35 5.15
C ILE A 246 9.32 -14.17 4.78
N ASN A 247 10.40 -13.48 4.44
CA ASN A 247 11.66 -14.09 4.05
C ASN A 247 12.74 -13.78 5.09
N LEU A 248 13.54 -14.80 5.44
CA LEU A 248 14.81 -14.61 6.14
C LEU A 248 15.93 -14.44 5.10
N LEU A 249 16.42 -13.22 4.95
CA LEU A 249 17.37 -12.82 3.91
C LEU A 249 18.80 -13.28 4.20
N LYS A 250 19.35 -14.10 3.30
CA LYS A 250 20.70 -14.65 3.39
C LYS A 250 21.53 -14.28 2.18
N LYS A 251 22.81 -13.99 2.43
CA LYS A 251 23.74 -13.48 1.41
C LYS A 251 23.77 -14.37 0.16
N ALA A 252 23.58 -13.77 -1.01
CA ALA A 252 23.62 -14.38 -2.34
C ALA A 252 22.49 -15.36 -2.67
N GLU A 253 21.47 -15.48 -1.83
CA GLU A 253 20.39 -16.44 -2.07
C GLU A 253 19.32 -15.90 -3.03
N ASN A 254 18.63 -16.85 -3.67
CA ASN A 254 17.57 -16.65 -4.65
C ASN A 254 16.21 -16.96 -4.01
N TYR A 255 15.28 -16.01 -4.07
CA TYR A 255 13.92 -16.15 -3.50
C TYR A 255 12.87 -16.57 -4.55
N GLY A 256 13.33 -17.05 -5.70
CA GLY A 256 12.50 -17.84 -6.63
C GLY A 256 11.73 -17.03 -7.67
N TRP A 257 11.24 -15.82 -7.35
CA TRP A 257 10.40 -15.07 -8.28
C TRP A 257 11.12 -14.76 -9.61
N PRO A 258 10.46 -14.96 -10.78
CA PRO A 258 9.07 -15.39 -10.98
C PRO A 258 8.93 -16.88 -11.30
N LEU A 259 9.97 -17.68 -11.07
CA LEU A 259 9.99 -19.10 -11.44
C LEU A 259 9.35 -19.99 -10.37
N VAL A 260 9.30 -19.48 -9.14
CA VAL A 260 8.61 -20.06 -7.99
C VAL A 260 7.94 -18.91 -7.24
N GLU A 261 6.67 -19.08 -6.87
CA GLU A 261 5.90 -18.16 -6.02
C GLU A 261 5.70 -18.81 -4.64
N GLY A 262 6.15 -18.19 -3.55
CA GLY A 262 6.01 -18.77 -2.22
C GLY A 262 6.87 -20.01 -2.00
N LYS A 263 6.24 -21.10 -1.56
CA LYS A 263 6.90 -22.37 -1.24
C LYS A 263 7.07 -23.22 -2.50
N CYS A 264 8.03 -24.12 -2.47
CA CYS A 264 8.28 -25.07 -3.55
C CYS A 264 7.29 -26.25 -3.52
N ASP A 265 5.99 -25.97 -3.64
CA ASP A 265 4.92 -26.94 -3.43
C ASP A 265 4.03 -27.20 -4.66
N LEU A 266 4.08 -26.33 -5.68
CA LEU A 266 3.34 -26.55 -6.93
C LEU A 266 4.12 -27.45 -7.90
N PRO A 267 3.48 -28.47 -8.51
CA PRO A 267 4.13 -29.36 -9.47
C PRO A 267 4.84 -28.67 -10.65
N ALA A 268 4.34 -27.49 -11.06
CA ALA A 268 4.94 -26.70 -12.13
C ALA A 268 6.24 -25.98 -11.74
N GLU A 269 6.49 -25.81 -10.44
CA GLU A 269 7.60 -25.03 -9.88
C GLU A 269 8.73 -25.90 -9.33
N ILE A 270 8.46 -27.17 -9.00
CA ILE A 270 9.43 -28.09 -8.37
C ILE A 270 10.76 -28.13 -9.14
N GLU A 271 10.73 -28.28 -10.46
CA GLU A 271 11.96 -28.32 -11.27
C GLU A 271 12.74 -26.99 -11.16
N SER A 272 12.05 -25.86 -11.32
CA SER A 272 12.63 -24.53 -11.18
C SER A 272 13.21 -24.29 -9.78
N CYS A 273 12.50 -24.70 -8.73
CA CYS A 273 12.93 -24.58 -7.35
C CYS A 273 14.28 -25.30 -7.13
N HIS A 274 14.40 -26.54 -7.61
CA HIS A 274 15.63 -27.31 -7.50
C HIS A 274 16.77 -26.70 -8.33
N VAL A 275 16.51 -26.34 -9.60
CA VAL A 275 17.53 -25.81 -10.51
C VAL A 275 18.04 -24.45 -10.05
N CYS A 276 17.16 -23.60 -9.54
CA CYS A 276 17.50 -22.25 -9.07
C CYS A 276 17.99 -22.22 -7.61
N ASN A 277 17.95 -23.35 -6.91
CA ASN A 277 18.25 -23.47 -5.48
C ASN A 277 17.52 -22.40 -4.67
N VAL A 278 16.20 -22.37 -4.81
CA VAL A 278 15.33 -21.37 -4.19
C VAL A 278 15.37 -21.51 -2.67
N ASN A 279 15.55 -20.37 -1.99
CA ASN A 279 15.38 -20.26 -0.55
C ASN A 279 13.93 -19.84 -0.27
N GLU A 280 13.16 -20.76 0.29
CA GLU A 280 11.75 -20.60 0.56
C GLU A 280 11.47 -19.55 1.66
N PRO A 281 10.27 -18.93 1.65
CA PRO A 281 9.83 -18.07 2.72
C PRO A 281 9.63 -18.85 4.03
N ILE A 282 9.92 -18.19 5.16
CA ILE A 282 9.69 -18.77 6.49
C ILE A 282 8.20 -18.74 6.87
N PHE A 283 7.41 -17.91 6.18
CA PHE A 283 5.96 -17.84 6.32
C PHE A 283 5.33 -17.27 5.04
N SER A 284 4.15 -17.74 4.67
CA SER A 284 3.41 -17.19 3.53
C SER A 284 1.91 -17.12 3.77
N TRP A 285 1.22 -16.20 3.09
CA TRP A 285 -0.23 -16.07 3.09
C TRP A 285 -0.81 -16.25 1.70
N SER A 286 -1.81 -17.11 1.60
CA SER A 286 -2.61 -17.31 0.39
C SER A 286 -4.09 -17.29 0.78
N PRO A 287 -4.87 -16.28 0.34
CA PRO A 287 -4.55 -15.24 -0.66
C PRO A 287 -3.67 -14.09 -0.11
N THR A 288 -3.18 -13.23 -1.02
CA THR A 288 -2.37 -12.03 -0.72
C THR A 288 -3.08 -11.09 0.26
N VAL A 289 -2.44 -10.83 1.41
CA VAL A 289 -2.89 -9.89 2.46
C VAL A 289 -2.27 -8.49 2.30
N ALA A 290 -1.43 -8.30 1.28
CA ALA A 290 -0.58 -7.15 1.00
C ALA A 290 0.22 -6.68 2.23
N VAL A 291 1.21 -7.49 2.61
CA VAL A 291 2.18 -7.19 3.69
C VAL A 291 3.03 -5.93 3.40
N ALA A 292 3.14 -5.04 4.37
CA ALA A 292 3.88 -3.78 4.23
C ALA A 292 5.02 -3.68 5.24
N GLY A 293 5.17 -2.56 5.94
CA GLY A 293 6.22 -2.38 6.94
C GLY A 293 6.24 -3.47 8.02
N ILE A 294 7.45 -3.83 8.45
CA ILE A 294 7.69 -4.79 9.53
C ILE A 294 8.67 -4.20 10.55
N ASP A 295 8.49 -4.55 11.81
CA ASP A 295 9.47 -4.27 12.87
C ASP A 295 9.60 -5.49 13.79
N TYR A 296 10.70 -5.57 14.51
CA TYR A 296 11.02 -6.67 15.41
C TYR A 296 10.75 -6.28 16.87
N TYR A 297 9.85 -7.01 17.53
CA TYR A 297 9.51 -6.76 18.92
C TYR A 297 10.20 -7.75 19.86
N ASN A 298 11.00 -7.24 20.79
CA ASN A 298 11.59 -8.04 21.88
C ASN A 298 11.72 -7.25 23.19
N HIS A 299 10.79 -6.34 23.44
CA HIS A 299 10.76 -5.55 24.65
C HIS A 299 9.96 -6.26 25.76
N THR A 300 10.29 -6.01 27.03
CA THR A 300 9.61 -6.66 28.17
C THR A 300 8.27 -6.03 28.53
N ALA A 301 7.92 -4.89 27.92
CA ALA A 301 6.68 -4.17 28.21
C ALA A 301 5.44 -4.96 27.79
N ILE A 302 5.51 -5.71 26.68
CA ILE A 302 4.45 -6.58 26.19
C ILE A 302 5.03 -8.00 26.05
N PRO A 303 5.11 -8.78 27.15
CA PRO A 303 5.70 -10.11 27.14
C PRO A 303 5.12 -11.07 26.10
N GLU A 304 3.83 -10.96 25.81
CA GLU A 304 3.10 -11.78 24.84
C GLU A 304 3.64 -11.63 23.41
N TRP A 305 4.25 -10.50 23.07
CA TRP A 305 4.75 -10.21 21.73
C TRP A 305 6.28 -10.29 21.62
N ARG A 306 6.96 -10.86 22.61
CA ARG A 306 8.43 -10.98 22.59
C ARG A 306 8.89 -11.98 21.54
N ASN A 307 10.01 -11.65 20.89
CA ASN A 307 10.61 -12.44 19.82
C ASN A 307 9.64 -12.61 18.64
N SER A 308 9.01 -11.50 18.24
CA SER A 308 8.01 -11.51 17.18
C SER A 308 8.32 -10.49 16.09
N LEU A 309 7.91 -10.79 14.87
CA LEU A 309 7.76 -9.78 13.82
C LEU A 309 6.38 -9.17 13.94
N LEU A 310 6.32 -7.85 14.00
CA LEU A 310 5.09 -7.08 13.84
C LEU A 310 4.96 -6.75 12.35
N VAL A 311 3.82 -7.06 11.75
CA VAL A 311 3.61 -6.95 10.30
C VAL A 311 2.37 -6.12 10.01
N ALA A 312 2.56 -5.00 9.30
CA ALA A 312 1.47 -4.18 8.79
C ALA A 312 0.84 -4.83 7.55
N ASN A 313 -0.49 -4.80 7.42
CA ASN A 313 -1.17 -5.21 6.20
C ASN A 313 -2.04 -4.11 5.60
N LEU A 314 -1.90 -3.97 4.28
CA LEU A 314 -2.72 -3.08 3.47
C LEU A 314 -4.08 -3.73 3.18
N LYS A 315 -4.09 -4.84 2.42
CA LYS A 315 -5.31 -5.53 1.98
C LYS A 315 -5.97 -6.34 3.10
N GLY A 316 -5.15 -6.95 3.96
CA GLY A 316 -5.59 -7.64 5.18
C GLY A 316 -6.16 -6.70 6.24
N ARG A 317 -5.86 -5.39 6.17
CA ARG A 317 -6.38 -4.35 7.07
C ARG A 317 -6.17 -4.64 8.56
N ALA A 318 -5.00 -5.14 8.92
CA ALA A 318 -4.70 -5.64 10.27
C ALA A 318 -3.22 -5.42 10.63
N LEU A 319 -2.95 -5.46 11.94
CA LEU A 319 -1.63 -5.74 12.50
C LEU A 319 -1.54 -7.23 12.76
N ARG A 320 -0.49 -7.87 12.25
CA ARG A 320 -0.17 -9.27 12.56
C ARG A 320 1.05 -9.34 13.46
N VAL A 321 1.02 -10.23 14.44
CA VAL A 321 2.14 -10.53 15.31
C VAL A 321 2.55 -11.97 15.05
N LEU A 322 3.76 -12.16 14.53
CA LEU A 322 4.32 -13.47 14.19
C LEU A 322 5.38 -13.83 15.21
N ASN A 323 5.06 -14.73 16.13
CA ASN A 323 6.00 -15.22 17.11
C ASN A 323 7.02 -16.14 16.43
N LEU A 324 8.30 -15.90 16.70
CA LEU A 324 9.39 -16.63 16.09
C LEU A 324 9.93 -17.72 17.02
N SER A 325 10.54 -18.73 16.41
CA SER A 325 11.44 -19.67 17.09
C SER A 325 12.61 -18.95 17.77
N GLU A 326 13.26 -19.61 18.73
CA GLU A 326 14.36 -19.00 19.50
C GLU A 326 15.52 -18.53 18.61
N ASP A 327 15.80 -19.24 17.52
CA ASP A 327 16.81 -18.84 16.55
C ASP A 327 16.30 -17.89 15.47
N GLY A 328 15.00 -17.59 15.44
CA GLY A 328 14.37 -16.68 14.49
C GLY A 328 14.18 -17.26 13.09
N SER A 329 14.43 -18.56 12.88
CA SER A 329 14.39 -19.15 11.54
C SER A 329 13.00 -19.62 11.08
N GLU A 330 12.03 -19.67 12.00
CA GLU A 330 10.67 -20.15 11.76
C GLU A 330 9.64 -19.26 12.46
N VAL A 331 8.47 -19.09 11.85
CA VAL A 331 7.26 -18.54 12.50
C VAL A 331 6.50 -19.68 13.18
N LEU A 332 6.24 -19.54 14.47
CA LEU A 332 5.57 -20.55 15.30
C LEU A 332 4.05 -20.36 15.32
N ASP A 333 3.61 -19.11 15.39
CA ASP A 333 2.21 -18.73 15.54
C ASP A 333 1.97 -17.30 15.04
N GLU A 334 0.72 -17.03 14.69
CA GLU A 334 0.22 -15.75 14.21
C GLU A 334 -0.96 -15.28 15.06
N HIS A 335 -0.90 -14.03 15.49
CA HIS A 335 -2.01 -13.32 16.14
C HIS A 335 -2.43 -12.11 15.30
N ILE A 336 -3.74 -11.86 15.20
CA ILE A 336 -4.30 -10.81 14.34
C ILE A 336 -5.00 -9.76 15.21
N PHE A 337 -4.71 -8.48 14.96
CA PHE A 337 -5.29 -7.36 15.69
C PHE A 337 -5.79 -6.26 14.77
N PHE A 338 -6.81 -5.55 15.24
CA PHE A 338 -7.34 -4.33 14.64
C PHE A 338 -7.92 -4.53 13.23
N GLN A 339 -8.35 -5.75 12.92
CA GLN A 339 -8.86 -6.08 11.60
C GLN A 339 -10.05 -5.19 11.24
N LYS A 340 -9.96 -4.49 10.11
CA LYS A 340 -10.93 -3.48 9.63
C LYS A 340 -11.15 -2.27 10.56
N VAL A 341 -10.45 -2.14 11.69
CA VAL A 341 -10.63 -1.02 12.63
C VAL A 341 -10.00 0.26 12.07
N PHE A 342 -8.74 0.18 11.62
CA PHE A 342 -7.99 1.33 11.10
C PHE A 342 -7.93 1.39 9.57
N GLY A 343 -8.50 0.39 8.89
CA GLY A 343 -8.34 0.21 7.45
C GLY A 343 -6.96 -0.35 7.11
N ARG A 344 -6.34 0.20 6.07
CA ARG A 344 -5.03 -0.24 5.55
C ARG A 344 -3.92 0.26 6.47
N ILE A 345 -3.05 -0.63 6.95
CA ILE A 345 -1.89 -0.29 7.77
C ILE A 345 -0.64 -0.42 6.90
N ARG A 346 0.18 0.64 6.86
CA ARG A 346 1.32 0.76 5.93
C ARG A 346 2.64 0.48 6.60
N ASP A 347 2.83 1.02 7.79
CA ASP A 347 4.09 0.89 8.49
C ASP A 347 3.94 0.98 9.99
N LEU A 348 4.93 0.47 10.71
CA LEU A 348 4.98 0.47 12.15
C LEU A 348 6.42 0.63 12.65
N CYS A 349 6.58 1.18 13.85
CA CYS A 349 7.87 1.18 14.53
C CYS A 349 7.74 0.98 16.04
N VAL A 350 8.75 0.38 16.65
CA VAL A 350 8.86 0.12 18.08
C VAL A 350 9.80 1.14 18.73
N SER A 351 9.32 1.81 19.77
CA SER A 351 10.15 2.73 20.54
C SER A 351 11.02 2.02 21.57
N GLN A 352 12.01 2.75 22.10
CA GLN A 352 12.91 2.24 23.14
C GLN A 352 12.17 1.81 24.42
N ASN A 353 10.97 2.33 24.66
CA ASN A 353 10.14 1.98 25.82
C ASN A 353 9.21 0.79 25.54
N GLY A 354 9.24 0.23 24.32
CA GLY A 354 8.37 -0.86 23.89
C GLY A 354 6.97 -0.41 23.46
N ASP A 355 6.74 0.89 23.27
CA ASP A 355 5.53 1.39 22.61
C ASP A 355 5.62 1.13 21.12
N ILE A 356 4.48 0.85 20.49
CA ILE A 356 4.39 0.61 19.05
C ILE A 356 3.61 1.75 18.43
N PHE A 357 4.10 2.28 17.30
CA PHE A 357 3.38 3.24 16.49
C PHE A 357 2.95 2.58 15.19
N LEU A 358 1.75 2.88 14.70
CA LEU A 358 1.20 2.38 13.44
C LEU A 358 0.80 3.55 12.54
N SER A 359 1.04 3.44 11.24
CA SER A 359 0.53 4.39 10.23
C SER A 359 -0.50 3.74 9.32
N THR A 360 -1.54 4.50 8.96
CA THR A 360 -2.54 4.06 7.98
C THR A 360 -2.24 4.55 6.58
N SER A 361 -2.88 3.93 5.58
CA SER A 361 -2.68 4.23 4.15
C SER A 361 -3.97 4.06 3.37
N ASN A 362 -5.03 4.71 3.86
CA ASN A 362 -6.38 4.70 3.32
C ASN A 362 -6.57 5.70 2.16
N LEU A 363 -5.67 6.68 2.02
CA LEU A 363 -5.70 7.66 0.93
C LEU A 363 -4.86 7.29 -0.28
N ASP A 364 -3.96 6.29 -0.15
CA ASP A 364 -3.09 5.82 -1.22
C ASP A 364 -3.89 5.21 -2.37
N TRP A 365 -3.21 4.89 -3.47
CA TRP A 365 -3.90 4.21 -4.56
C TRP A 365 -4.37 2.84 -4.12
N HIS A 366 -5.68 2.76 -3.94
CA HIS A 366 -6.45 1.54 -3.99
C HIS A 366 -7.50 1.74 -5.07
N PRO A 367 -7.53 0.87 -6.08
CA PRO A 367 -8.65 0.93 -6.98
C PRO A 367 -9.85 0.38 -6.20
N GLN A 368 -10.91 1.19 -6.01
CA GLN A 368 -12.19 0.75 -5.43
C GLN A 368 -12.95 -0.24 -6.34
N LEU A 369 -12.20 -1.10 -7.05
CA LEU A 369 -12.62 -2.21 -7.89
C LEU A 369 -13.22 -3.36 -7.07
N GLN A 370 -12.77 -3.53 -5.83
CA GLN A 370 -13.14 -4.65 -4.99
C GLN A 370 -13.93 -4.13 -3.78
N PRO A 371 -15.27 -4.01 -3.86
CA PRO A 371 -16.08 -3.49 -2.77
C PRO A 371 -15.81 -4.22 -1.45
N TRP A 372 -15.62 -5.54 -1.45
CA TRP A 372 -15.29 -6.31 -0.24
C TRP A 372 -13.92 -5.96 0.39
N MET A 373 -13.00 -5.42 -0.41
CA MET A 373 -11.63 -5.11 0.02
C MET A 373 -11.55 -3.72 0.65
N TYR A 374 -12.30 -2.76 0.10
CA TYR A 374 -12.26 -1.35 0.49
C TYR A 374 -13.60 -0.84 1.03
N ASP A 375 -14.54 -1.75 1.31
CA ASP A 375 -15.76 -1.43 2.04
C ASP A 375 -15.41 -0.81 3.38
N SER A 376 -16.10 0.27 3.71
CA SER A 376 -16.05 0.85 5.05
C SER A 376 -14.63 1.19 5.53
N LEU A 377 -13.70 1.52 4.62
CA LEU A 377 -12.47 2.18 5.03
C LEU A 377 -12.82 3.41 5.89
N PRO A 378 -12.08 3.68 6.98
CA PRO A 378 -12.37 4.82 7.83
C PRO A 378 -12.39 6.11 7.01
N GLU A 379 -13.41 6.94 7.24
CA GLU A 379 -13.52 8.23 6.57
C GLU A 379 -12.42 9.19 7.06
N GLY A 380 -11.94 10.02 6.15
CA GLY A 380 -10.94 11.03 6.42
C GLY A 380 -9.52 10.63 6.00
N SER A 381 -8.58 11.36 6.55
CA SER A 381 -7.15 11.30 6.27
C SER A 381 -6.43 10.18 7.00
N ASP A 382 -5.21 9.90 6.56
CA ASP A 382 -4.35 8.94 7.23
C ASP A 382 -3.86 9.43 8.58
N ARG A 383 -3.47 8.47 9.41
CA ARG A 383 -3.24 8.67 10.85
C ARG A 383 -2.05 7.88 11.35
N ILE A 384 -1.49 8.35 12.45
CA ILE A 384 -0.54 7.63 13.29
C ILE A 384 -1.19 7.32 14.63
N PHE A 385 -1.19 6.04 15.00
CA PHE A 385 -1.66 5.52 16.29
C PHE A 385 -0.48 5.10 17.16
N ARG A 386 -0.68 5.08 18.48
CA ARG A 386 0.24 4.54 19.48
C ARG A 386 -0.44 3.42 20.25
N ILE A 387 0.28 2.32 20.46
CA ILE A 387 -0.06 1.20 21.33
C ILE A 387 0.97 1.19 22.44
N GLN A 388 0.51 1.29 23.69
CA GLN A 388 1.38 1.33 24.87
C GLN A 388 0.74 0.59 26.03
N VAL A 389 1.55 0.19 27.02
CA VAL A 389 1.02 -0.46 28.23
C VAL A 389 0.11 0.50 28.98
N LEU A 390 -1.11 0.04 29.28
CA LEU A 390 -2.11 0.81 30.02
C LEU A 390 -1.79 0.80 31.52
N THR A 391 -1.18 1.89 32.00
CA THR A 391 -0.86 2.05 33.43
C THR A 391 -2.08 2.46 34.26
N GLU A 392 -2.04 2.19 35.57
CA GLU A 392 -3.10 2.62 36.50
C GLU A 392 -3.33 4.14 36.52
N VAL A 393 -2.27 4.93 36.29
CA VAL A 393 -2.38 6.40 36.17
C VAL A 393 -3.17 6.78 34.91
N MET A 394 -2.93 6.10 33.79
CA MET A 394 -3.68 6.31 32.54
C MET A 394 -5.13 5.87 32.70
N LYS A 395 -5.39 4.71 33.33
CA LYS A 395 -6.76 4.24 33.60
C LYS A 395 -7.59 5.27 34.36
N ARG A 396 -7.01 5.89 35.41
CA ARG A 396 -7.68 6.95 36.17
C ARG A 396 -8.01 8.18 35.32
N LYS A 397 -7.11 8.58 34.41
CA LYS A 397 -7.38 9.68 33.48
C LYS A 397 -8.46 9.32 32.45
N LEU A 398 -8.47 8.07 31.97
CA LEU A 398 -9.43 7.58 30.99
C LEU A 398 -10.82 7.35 31.60
N SER A 399 -10.93 6.92 32.86
CA SER A 399 -12.22 6.72 33.54
C SER A 399 -13.03 8.01 33.67
N ASP A 400 -12.37 9.17 33.64
CA ASP A 400 -13.00 10.48 33.65
C ASP A 400 -13.47 10.93 32.25
N GLN A 401 -13.10 10.19 31.19
CA GLN A 401 -13.30 10.55 29.78
C GLN A 401 -14.05 9.45 29.00
N LEU A 402 -15.33 9.22 29.35
CA LEU A 402 -16.31 8.40 28.59
C LEU A 402 -15.88 6.93 28.33
N PRO A 403 -16.78 6.01 27.91
CA PRO A 403 -16.39 4.62 27.77
C PRO A 403 -15.35 4.45 26.65
N VAL A 404 -14.18 3.95 27.03
CA VAL A 404 -13.11 3.58 26.09
C VAL A 404 -13.50 2.30 25.36
N LEU A 405 -13.45 2.31 24.03
CA LEU A 405 -13.71 1.13 23.19
C LEU A 405 -12.83 -0.05 23.67
N THR A 406 -13.36 -1.27 23.73
CA THR A 406 -12.56 -2.46 24.04
C THR A 406 -12.32 -3.27 22.78
N LEU A 407 -11.06 -3.37 22.38
CA LEU A 407 -10.55 -4.19 21.29
C LEU A 407 -10.12 -5.56 21.81
N LYS A 408 -10.10 -6.54 20.92
CA LYS A 408 -9.67 -7.91 21.19
C LYS A 408 -8.86 -8.40 20.00
N GLU A 409 -8.12 -9.47 20.21
CA GLU A 409 -7.56 -10.27 19.12
C GLU A 409 -8.69 -10.78 18.22
N ASP A 410 -8.45 -10.72 16.92
CA ASP A 410 -9.36 -11.21 15.90
C ASP A 410 -9.21 -12.74 15.78
N SER A 411 -10.28 -13.48 16.09
CA SER A 411 -10.22 -14.94 16.13
C SER A 411 -10.13 -15.61 14.75
N MET A 412 -10.37 -14.85 13.67
CA MET A 412 -10.29 -15.32 12.30
C MET A 412 -9.77 -14.21 11.38
N ALA A 413 -8.92 -14.60 10.44
CA ALA A 413 -8.49 -13.71 9.36
C ALA A 413 -9.68 -13.29 8.48
N LEU A 414 -9.61 -12.07 7.96
CA LEU A 414 -10.52 -11.54 6.96
C LEU A 414 -10.53 -12.48 5.75
N THR A 415 -11.73 -12.91 5.33
CA THR A 415 -11.89 -13.59 4.04
C THR A 415 -11.49 -12.63 2.93
N ILE A 416 -10.48 -13.04 2.16
CA ILE A 416 -10.00 -12.33 0.98
C ILE A 416 -10.56 -13.04 -0.24
N GLU A 417 -11.27 -12.31 -1.10
CA GLU A 417 -11.78 -12.85 -2.36
C GLU A 417 -10.76 -12.64 -3.49
N ASP A 418 -10.94 -13.38 -4.59
CA ASP A 418 -10.10 -13.23 -5.78
C ASP A 418 -10.31 -11.85 -6.42
N GLU A 419 -9.21 -11.28 -6.91
CA GLU A 419 -9.26 -10.00 -7.59
C GLU A 419 -9.73 -10.17 -9.03
N VAL A 420 -10.98 -9.81 -9.30
CA VAL A 420 -11.48 -9.67 -10.67
C VAL A 420 -11.02 -8.31 -11.21
N TRP A 421 -10.14 -8.27 -12.22
CA TRP A 421 -9.66 -7.00 -12.81
C TRP A 421 -10.39 -6.61 -14.10
N ASP A 422 -11.05 -7.57 -14.75
CA ASP A 422 -11.85 -7.38 -15.96
C ASP A 422 -13.35 -7.31 -15.62
N PHE A 423 -13.76 -6.19 -15.03
CA PHE A 423 -15.17 -5.98 -14.70
C PHE A 423 -15.99 -5.87 -15.97
N GLN A 424 -17.14 -6.52 -15.99
CA GLN A 424 -18.15 -6.30 -17.01
C GLN A 424 -19.21 -5.37 -16.42
N ALA A 425 -19.49 -4.27 -17.11
CA ALA A 425 -20.51 -3.34 -16.68
C ALA A 425 -21.88 -4.02 -16.77
N ASN A 426 -22.70 -3.83 -15.74
CA ASN A 426 -24.05 -4.37 -15.73
C ASN A 426 -24.97 -3.58 -16.68
N SER A 427 -26.17 -4.11 -16.94
CA SER A 427 -27.10 -3.50 -17.89
C SER A 427 -27.51 -2.07 -17.54
N ASN A 428 -27.54 -1.71 -16.25
CA ASN A 428 -27.90 -0.37 -15.82
C ASN A 428 -26.75 0.61 -16.10
N GLU A 429 -25.53 0.25 -15.75
CA GLU A 429 -24.31 1.05 -16.03
C GLU A 429 -24.16 1.30 -17.53
N ILE A 430 -24.37 0.28 -18.36
CA ILE A 430 -24.35 0.40 -19.83
C ILE A 430 -25.46 1.34 -20.33
N SER A 431 -26.67 1.24 -19.78
CA SER A 431 -27.81 2.10 -20.15
C SER A 431 -27.56 3.57 -19.78
N GLU A 432 -27.05 3.82 -18.57
CA GLU A 432 -26.67 5.16 -18.11
C GLU A 432 -25.52 5.72 -18.96
N GLY A 433 -24.49 4.91 -19.23
CA GLY A 433 -23.37 5.27 -20.08
C GLY A 433 -23.81 5.64 -21.50
N GLN A 434 -24.75 4.89 -22.07
CA GLN A 434 -25.35 5.21 -23.36
C GLN A 434 -26.08 6.56 -23.34
N SER A 435 -26.77 6.89 -22.24
CA SER A 435 -27.45 8.18 -22.06
C SER A 435 -26.44 9.34 -22.07
N VAL A 436 -25.35 9.21 -21.30
CA VAL A 436 -24.27 10.20 -21.26
C VAL A 436 -23.62 10.34 -22.66
N TYR A 437 -23.34 9.22 -23.34
CA TYR A 437 -22.78 9.21 -24.70
C TYR A 437 -23.67 9.98 -25.69
N ARG A 438 -24.98 9.71 -25.68
CA ARG A 438 -25.95 10.39 -26.55
C ARG A 438 -26.03 11.89 -26.28
N LYS A 439 -25.83 12.31 -25.04
CA LYS A 439 -25.90 13.72 -24.65
C LYS A 439 -24.63 14.49 -25.02
N HIS A 440 -23.46 13.85 -24.91
CA HIS A 440 -22.17 14.55 -24.93
C HIS A 440 -21.24 14.16 -26.09
N CYS A 441 -21.24 12.89 -26.51
CA CYS A 441 -20.20 12.34 -27.39
C CYS A 441 -20.69 12.08 -28.82
N ILE A 442 -21.97 11.78 -29.00
CA ILE A 442 -22.54 11.31 -30.27
C ILE A 442 -22.38 12.29 -31.43
N GLN A 443 -22.31 13.59 -31.16
CA GLN A 443 -22.20 14.62 -32.21
C GLN A 443 -20.89 14.51 -32.99
N CYS A 444 -19.81 14.09 -32.34
CA CYS A 444 -18.49 13.94 -32.95
C CYS A 444 -18.20 12.49 -33.33
N HIS A 445 -18.53 11.55 -32.43
CA HIS A 445 -18.16 10.14 -32.59
C HIS A 445 -19.23 9.27 -33.29
N GLN A 446 -20.39 9.86 -33.59
CA GLN A 446 -21.54 9.22 -34.24
C GLN A 446 -22.17 8.08 -33.42
N ALA A 447 -23.38 7.67 -33.81
CA ALA A 447 -24.13 6.62 -33.11
C ALA A 447 -23.48 5.24 -33.19
N ASN A 448 -22.62 5.00 -34.17
CA ASN A 448 -21.92 3.74 -34.42
C ASN A 448 -20.44 3.78 -33.98
N GLY A 449 -20.00 4.85 -33.33
CA GLY A 449 -18.61 5.00 -32.86
C GLY A 449 -17.57 5.16 -33.96
N GLN A 450 -17.95 5.39 -35.23
CA GLN A 450 -16.98 5.50 -36.33
C GLN A 450 -16.28 6.87 -36.39
N GLY A 451 -16.76 7.86 -35.64
CA GLY A 451 -16.28 9.23 -35.81
C GLY A 451 -16.59 9.78 -37.19
N VAL A 452 -15.91 10.87 -37.55
CA VAL A 452 -16.01 11.49 -38.87
C VAL A 452 -14.63 11.43 -39.49
N ASN A 453 -14.48 10.70 -40.60
CA ASN A 453 -13.19 10.51 -41.28
C ASN A 453 -12.47 11.85 -41.49
N GLY A 454 -11.23 11.96 -41.01
CA GLY A 454 -10.39 13.15 -41.11
C GLY A 454 -10.72 14.29 -40.14
N LEU A 455 -11.80 14.18 -39.37
CA LEU A 455 -12.20 15.18 -38.38
C LEU A 455 -12.19 14.60 -36.96
N TYR A 456 -12.99 13.58 -36.69
CA TYR A 456 -13.10 12.96 -35.36
C TYR A 456 -12.73 11.48 -35.44
N PRO A 457 -11.86 10.98 -34.55
CA PRO A 457 -11.39 9.60 -34.61
C PRO A 457 -12.51 8.59 -34.29
N PRO A 458 -12.40 7.36 -34.81
CA PRO A 458 -13.27 6.27 -34.40
C PRO A 458 -13.01 5.91 -32.93
N LEU A 459 -14.07 5.52 -32.24
CA LEU A 459 -14.07 4.82 -30.95
C LEU A 459 -14.23 3.30 -31.13
N LYS A 460 -14.60 2.86 -32.33
CA LYS A 460 -14.69 1.45 -32.73
C LYS A 460 -13.32 0.89 -33.12
N ASP A 461 -13.00 -0.33 -32.67
CA ASP A 461 -11.83 -1.13 -33.09
C ASP A 461 -10.51 -0.36 -33.02
N THR A 462 -10.24 0.26 -31.88
CA THR A 462 -9.05 1.08 -31.67
C THR A 462 -8.41 0.76 -30.32
N ASP A 463 -7.08 0.71 -30.30
CA ASP A 463 -6.31 0.54 -29.07
C ASP A 463 -6.59 1.68 -28.08
N TRP A 464 -6.95 2.87 -28.57
CA TRP A 464 -7.35 4.00 -27.74
C TRP A 464 -8.50 3.65 -26.82
N VAL A 465 -9.43 2.81 -27.28
CA VAL A 465 -10.59 2.39 -26.50
C VAL A 465 -10.34 1.07 -25.77
N THR A 466 -9.73 0.06 -26.41
CA THR A 466 -9.59 -1.27 -25.79
C THR A 466 -8.35 -1.44 -24.91
N GLY A 467 -7.35 -0.57 -25.07
CA GLY A 467 -6.10 -0.56 -24.31
C GLY A 467 -6.22 0.09 -22.92
N ASP A 468 -5.19 0.86 -22.55
CA ASP A 468 -5.07 1.48 -21.23
C ASP A 468 -6.27 2.38 -20.88
N LYS A 469 -7.01 2.01 -19.83
CA LYS A 469 -8.16 2.77 -19.32
C LYS A 469 -7.75 4.15 -18.84
N SER A 470 -6.56 4.31 -18.24
CA SER A 470 -6.07 5.60 -17.74
C SER A 470 -5.99 6.63 -18.87
N ARG A 471 -5.62 6.20 -20.09
CA ARG A 471 -5.63 7.08 -21.28
C ARG A 471 -7.03 7.64 -21.55
N LEU A 472 -8.06 6.79 -21.62
CA LEU A 472 -9.43 7.24 -21.89
C LEU A 472 -9.99 8.14 -20.81
N ILE A 473 -9.77 7.77 -19.54
CA ILE A 473 -10.22 8.56 -18.40
C ILE A 473 -9.58 9.95 -18.45
N GLN A 474 -8.28 10.02 -18.72
CA GLN A 474 -7.56 11.30 -18.85
C GLN A 474 -8.04 12.12 -20.05
N VAL A 475 -8.37 11.49 -21.18
CA VAL A 475 -8.97 12.18 -22.34
C VAL A 475 -10.31 12.81 -21.97
N LEU A 476 -11.18 12.11 -21.23
CA LEU A 476 -12.46 12.70 -20.78
C LEU A 476 -12.24 13.79 -19.74
N LEU A 477 -11.31 13.63 -18.81
CA LEU A 477 -11.09 14.61 -17.75
C LEU A 477 -10.38 15.88 -18.25
N LYS A 478 -9.43 15.77 -19.19
CA LYS A 478 -8.60 16.89 -19.66
C LYS A 478 -9.00 17.44 -21.01
N GLY A 479 -9.80 16.70 -21.77
CA GLY A 479 -9.94 16.93 -23.21
C GLY A 479 -8.69 16.49 -23.96
N LEU A 480 -8.66 16.75 -25.25
CA LEU A 480 -7.56 16.39 -26.14
C LEU A 480 -7.33 17.49 -27.16
N SER A 481 -6.08 17.91 -27.28
CA SER A 481 -5.63 18.95 -28.21
C SER A 481 -4.38 18.49 -28.97
N GLY A 482 -4.13 19.10 -30.12
CA GLY A 482 -2.99 18.76 -30.96
C GLY A 482 -3.19 17.51 -31.82
N LYS A 483 -2.12 17.11 -32.52
CA LYS A 483 -2.17 16.01 -33.49
C LYS A 483 -2.05 14.67 -32.79
N ILE A 484 -3.01 13.79 -33.05
CA ILE A 484 -2.99 12.39 -32.61
C ILE A 484 -3.05 11.45 -33.81
N GLU A 485 -2.71 10.19 -33.58
CA GLU A 485 -2.85 9.12 -34.56
C GLU A 485 -3.71 7.99 -33.99
N VAL A 486 -4.74 7.60 -34.74
CA VAL A 486 -5.64 6.49 -34.40
C VAL A 486 -5.74 5.61 -35.63
N ASN A 487 -5.43 4.32 -35.50
CA ASN A 487 -5.44 3.33 -36.59
C ASN A 487 -4.66 3.80 -37.85
N GLY A 488 -3.51 4.45 -37.66
CA GLY A 488 -2.66 4.93 -38.76
C GLY A 488 -3.13 6.24 -39.41
N GLN A 489 -4.22 6.84 -38.93
CA GLN A 489 -4.75 8.10 -39.44
C GLN A 489 -4.57 9.23 -38.43
N ALA A 490 -4.15 10.40 -38.94
CA ALA A 490 -3.96 11.59 -38.13
C ALA A 490 -5.27 12.38 -37.92
N TYR A 491 -5.48 12.85 -36.70
CA TYR A 491 -6.58 13.75 -36.30
C TYR A 491 -6.02 14.93 -35.51
N GLN A 492 -6.66 16.09 -35.60
CA GLN A 492 -6.20 17.31 -34.94
C GLN A 492 -7.36 18.22 -34.48
N GLN A 493 -8.56 17.65 -34.33
CA GLN A 493 -9.69 18.40 -33.77
C GLN A 493 -9.60 18.44 -32.25
N GLU A 494 -10.02 19.56 -31.68
CA GLU A 494 -10.12 19.72 -30.23
C GLU A 494 -11.26 18.88 -29.68
N MET A 495 -10.98 18.10 -28.64
CA MET A 495 -11.98 17.40 -27.84
C MET A 495 -12.14 18.13 -26.50
N PRO A 496 -13.36 18.60 -26.16
CA PRO A 496 -13.58 19.28 -24.89
C PRO A 496 -13.40 18.33 -23.70
N ALA A 497 -13.02 18.90 -22.56
CA ALA A 497 -13.00 18.19 -21.28
C ALA A 497 -14.43 18.03 -20.71
N PHE A 498 -14.66 16.91 -20.03
CA PHE A 498 -15.88 16.54 -19.33
C PHE A 498 -15.64 16.34 -17.82
N ALA A 499 -14.65 17.04 -17.24
CA ALA A 499 -14.33 16.99 -15.81
C ALA A 499 -15.49 17.36 -14.88
N ASN A 500 -16.56 17.97 -15.40
CA ASN A 500 -17.74 18.33 -14.63
C ASN A 500 -18.70 17.15 -14.39
N LEU A 501 -18.56 16.04 -15.11
CA LEU A 501 -19.32 14.81 -14.87
C LEU A 501 -18.87 14.14 -13.56
N SER A 502 -19.76 13.40 -12.91
CA SER A 502 -19.41 12.58 -11.74
C SER A 502 -18.47 11.43 -12.11
N ASP A 503 -17.84 10.82 -11.11
CA ASP A 503 -16.99 9.64 -11.34
C ASP A 503 -17.82 8.48 -11.92
N ASP A 504 -19.08 8.31 -11.49
CA ASP A 504 -20.02 7.34 -12.06
C ASP A 504 -20.38 7.64 -13.52
N GLU A 505 -20.68 8.91 -13.85
CA GLU A 505 -21.05 9.30 -15.22
C GLU A 505 -19.91 9.04 -16.22
N ILE A 506 -18.67 9.34 -15.82
CA ILE A 506 -17.47 9.08 -16.64
C ILE A 506 -17.22 7.57 -16.75
N ALA A 507 -17.31 6.84 -15.63
CA ALA A 507 -17.13 5.39 -15.62
C ALA A 507 -18.15 4.69 -16.53
N ASN A 508 -19.42 5.06 -16.43
CA ASN A 508 -20.50 4.47 -17.22
C ASN A 508 -20.35 4.79 -18.71
N VAL A 509 -20.04 6.03 -19.09
CA VAL A 509 -19.87 6.37 -20.53
C VAL A 509 -18.68 5.66 -21.15
N LEU A 510 -17.57 5.53 -20.41
CA LEU A 510 -16.39 4.80 -20.88
C LEU A 510 -16.63 3.29 -20.95
N SER A 511 -17.34 2.72 -19.98
CA SER A 511 -17.77 1.33 -20.02
C SER A 511 -18.67 1.02 -21.21
N TYR A 512 -19.62 1.91 -21.51
CA TYR A 512 -20.43 1.80 -22.72
C TYR A 512 -19.56 1.87 -23.98
N VAL A 513 -18.65 2.84 -24.10
CA VAL A 513 -17.77 2.97 -25.28
C VAL A 513 -16.87 1.74 -25.47
N ARG A 514 -16.39 1.14 -24.37
CA ARG A 514 -15.49 -0.03 -24.37
C ARG A 514 -16.17 -1.36 -24.68
N SER A 515 -17.50 -1.44 -24.55
CA SER A 515 -18.30 -2.64 -24.84
C SER A 515 -19.26 -2.47 -26.03
N ALA A 516 -19.44 -1.25 -26.52
CA ALA A 516 -20.24 -0.95 -27.69
C ALA A 516 -19.39 -0.94 -28.96
N PHE A 517 -20.07 -0.84 -30.11
CA PHE A 517 -19.43 -0.67 -31.42
C PHE A 517 -18.51 -1.82 -31.83
N GLU A 518 -18.76 -3.03 -31.36
CA GLU A 518 -17.91 -4.24 -31.56
C GLU A 518 -16.62 -4.26 -30.72
N ASN A 519 -16.44 -3.29 -29.81
CA ASN A 519 -15.40 -3.38 -28.81
C ASN A 519 -15.74 -4.46 -27.77
N ASP A 520 -14.73 -5.20 -27.32
CA ASP A 520 -14.82 -6.21 -26.26
C ASP A 520 -13.69 -5.97 -25.24
N ALA A 521 -13.93 -5.03 -24.33
CA ALA A 521 -12.96 -4.65 -23.30
C ALA A 521 -13.66 -4.34 -21.97
N GLY A 522 -13.03 -4.70 -20.85
CA GLY A 522 -13.58 -4.51 -19.51
C GLY A 522 -13.97 -3.07 -19.19
N ALA A 523 -14.99 -2.93 -18.36
CA ALA A 523 -15.56 -1.68 -17.88
C ALA A 523 -14.53 -0.77 -17.19
N VAL A 524 -14.82 0.54 -17.25
CA VAL A 524 -14.22 1.53 -16.36
C VAL A 524 -15.12 1.67 -15.14
N ILE A 525 -14.54 1.66 -13.94
CA ILE A 525 -15.31 1.85 -12.71
C ILE A 525 -15.15 3.27 -12.12
N PRO A 526 -16.05 3.72 -11.23
CA PRO A 526 -15.95 5.04 -10.61
C PRO A 526 -14.64 5.26 -9.86
N GLY A 527 -14.11 4.22 -9.19
CA GLY A 527 -12.84 4.29 -8.47
C GLY A 527 -11.63 4.61 -9.37
N GLU A 528 -11.58 4.06 -10.60
CA GLU A 528 -10.52 4.38 -11.56
C GLU A 528 -10.58 5.85 -11.99
N VAL A 529 -11.80 6.38 -12.17
CA VAL A 529 -12.00 7.80 -12.51
C VAL A 529 -11.60 8.72 -11.35
N HIS A 530 -12.02 8.37 -10.14
CA HIS A 530 -11.74 9.12 -8.92
C HIS A 530 -10.23 9.35 -8.76
N GLU A 531 -9.45 8.29 -8.92
CA GLU A 531 -8.01 8.37 -8.76
C GLU A 531 -7.31 9.16 -9.86
N GLU A 532 -7.72 8.99 -11.13
CA GLU A 532 -7.17 9.80 -12.22
C GLU A 532 -7.52 11.29 -12.07
N ARG A 533 -8.62 11.61 -11.38
CA ARG A 533 -9.03 12.98 -11.03
C ARG A 533 -8.18 13.58 -9.91
N LYS A 534 -7.65 12.80 -8.97
CA LYS A 534 -6.76 13.32 -7.90
C LYS A 534 -5.53 14.04 -8.48
N VAL A 535 -5.00 13.55 -9.60
CA VAL A 535 -3.82 14.11 -10.30
C VAL A 535 -4.11 15.48 -10.95
N LEU A 536 -5.37 15.91 -11.01
CA LEU A 536 -5.78 17.22 -11.56
C LEU A 536 -5.93 18.32 -10.51
N ARG A 537 -5.84 17.98 -9.22
CA ARG A 537 -6.09 18.88 -8.09
C ARG A 537 -4.84 19.57 -7.56
#